data_AF-A0A356TSL7-F1
#
_entry.id   AF-A0A356TSL7-F1
#
_cell.length_a   1.000
_cell.length_b   1.000
_cell.length_c   1.000
_cell.angle_alpha   90.00
_cell.angle_beta   90.00
_cell.angle_gamma   90.00
#
_symmetry.space_group_name_H-M   'P 1'
#
loop_
_entity.id
_entity.type
_entity.pdbx_description
1 polymer ?
#
loop_
_entity_poly.entity_id
_entity_poly.type
_entity_poly.pdbx_seq_one_letter_code
_entity_poly.pdbx_strand_id
1 'polypeptide(L)'
;MPPCLSCGACCFSTLERYVRVTGDDHARLGERADELSRFDGHRAYMRMIDGHCVALRVQGARGELRCDAYAIRPDICRDLARSSDACLGERATKSERPLIALRRAALT
;
A
#
# COMPACT_ATOMS: atom_id res chain seq x y z
N MET A 1 -6.96 14.52 -10.45
CA MET A 1 -6.62 13.25 -9.77
C MET A 1 -5.65 13.57 -8.64
N PRO A 2 -5.92 13.20 -7.37
CA PRO A 2 -4.96 13.42 -6.29
C PRO A 2 -3.63 12.72 -6.61
N PRO A 3 -2.49 13.26 -6.13
CA PRO A 3 -1.22 12.54 -6.16
C PRO A 3 -1.35 11.11 -5.60
N CYS A 4 -0.61 10.15 -6.17
CA CYS A 4 -0.56 8.79 -5.63
C CYS A 4 -0.12 8.75 -4.16
N LEU A 5 0.67 9.74 -3.75
CA LEU A 5 1.12 9.99 -2.37
C LEU A 5 0.11 10.79 -1.54
N SER A 6 -1.18 10.81 -1.90
CA SER A 6 -2.22 11.42 -1.07
C SER A 6 -3.55 10.67 -1.06
N CYS A 7 -3.87 9.83 -2.05
CA CYS A 7 -5.13 9.06 -2.02
C CYS A 7 -5.02 7.75 -1.23
N GLY A 8 -3.88 7.06 -1.27
CA GLY A 8 -3.63 5.79 -0.57
C GLY A 8 -4.52 4.59 -0.94
N ALA A 9 -5.54 4.75 -1.81
CA ALA A 9 -6.61 3.76 -2.01
C ALA A 9 -6.10 2.34 -2.34
N CYS A 10 -5.11 2.23 -3.22
CA CYS A 10 -4.53 0.96 -3.63
C CYS A 10 -3.71 0.24 -2.54
N CYS A 11 -3.40 0.92 -1.44
CA CYS A 11 -2.69 0.31 -0.32
C CYS A 11 -3.65 -0.41 0.64
N PHE A 12 -4.97 -0.23 0.52
CA PHE A 12 -5.94 -0.79 1.46
C PHE A 12 -6.50 -2.13 0.99
N SER A 13 -6.40 -3.15 1.84
CA SER A 13 -7.04 -4.45 1.67
C SER A 13 -7.03 -5.21 2.99
N THR A 14 -8.06 -6.03 3.22
CA THR A 14 -8.13 -6.98 4.34
C THR A 14 -7.50 -8.33 3.98
N LEU A 15 -7.11 -8.53 2.71
CA LEU A 15 -6.47 -9.76 2.28
C LEU A 15 -5.01 -9.77 2.69
N GLU A 16 -4.62 -10.77 3.46
CA GLU A 16 -3.22 -11.02 3.81
C GLU A 16 -2.30 -11.29 2.60
N ARG A 17 -2.87 -11.87 1.53
CA ARG A 17 -2.19 -12.22 0.28
C ARG A 17 -2.45 -11.19 -0.82
N TYR A 18 -2.59 -9.90 -0.46
CA TYR A 18 -3.05 -8.86 -1.38
C TYR A 18 -2.02 -8.45 -2.44
N VAL A 19 -0.79 -8.13 -2.03
CA VAL A 19 0.28 -7.71 -2.94
C VAL A 19 1.32 -8.81 -3.00
N ARG A 20 1.38 -9.54 -4.12
CA ARG A 20 2.41 -10.55 -4.35
C ARG A 20 3.77 -9.87 -4.55
N VAL A 21 4.81 -10.46 -3.95
CA VAL A 21 6.21 -10.03 -4.07
C VAL A 21 6.99 -11.13 -4.79
N THR A 22 7.35 -10.91 -6.05
CA THR A 22 8.21 -11.82 -6.81
C THR A 22 9.64 -11.86 -6.26
N GLY A 23 10.51 -12.72 -6.80
CA GLY A 23 11.93 -12.73 -6.43
C GLY A 23 12.62 -11.39 -6.76
N ASP A 24 12.32 -10.83 -7.94
CA ASP A 24 12.85 -9.53 -8.36
C ASP A 24 12.32 -8.40 -7.48
N ASP A 25 11.04 -8.44 -7.10
CA ASP A 25 10.48 -7.50 -6.14
C ASP A 25 11.17 -7.61 -4.78
N HIS A 26 11.39 -8.83 -4.30
CA HIS A 26 12.05 -9.06 -3.02
C HIS A 26 13.47 -8.50 -3.02
N ALA A 27 14.24 -8.74 -4.08
CA ALA A 27 15.56 -8.14 -4.25
C ALA A 27 15.48 -6.59 -4.31
N ARG A 28 14.45 -6.05 -4.98
CA ARG A 28 14.22 -4.61 -5.10
C ARG A 28 13.85 -3.94 -3.76
N LEU A 29 13.16 -4.64 -2.87
CA LEU A 29 12.88 -4.16 -1.51
C LEU A 29 14.17 -4.00 -0.68
N GLY A 30 15.23 -4.75 -1.03
CA GLY A 30 16.55 -4.64 -0.43
C GLY A 30 16.55 -4.89 1.07
N GLU A 31 17.27 -4.06 1.82
CA GLU A 31 17.37 -4.13 3.29
C GLU A 31 16.01 -4.07 4.01
N ARG A 32 14.97 -3.55 3.35
CA ARG A 32 13.62 -3.48 3.92
C ARG A 32 12.76 -4.69 3.60
N ALA A 33 13.27 -5.70 2.91
CA ALA A 33 12.46 -6.85 2.46
C ALA A 33 11.79 -7.59 3.64
N ASP A 34 12.52 -7.81 4.74
CA ASP A 34 12.01 -8.50 5.94
C ASP A 34 10.98 -7.64 6.70
N GLU A 35 11.15 -6.32 6.69
CA GLU A 35 10.22 -5.35 7.27
C GLU A 35 8.92 -5.28 6.45
N LEU A 36 9.04 -5.28 5.13
CA LEU A 36 7.96 -4.95 4.20
C LEU A 36 7.18 -6.17 3.71
N SER A 37 7.79 -7.34 3.72
CA SER A 37 7.21 -8.57 3.17
C SER A 37 7.16 -9.70 4.19
N ARG A 38 6.35 -10.70 3.88
CA ARG A 38 6.27 -11.96 4.64
C ARG A 38 6.17 -13.12 3.68
N PHE A 39 6.74 -14.25 4.08
CA PHE A 39 6.57 -15.50 3.38
C PHE A 39 5.37 -16.29 3.92
N ASP A 40 4.70 -16.96 3.00
CA ASP A 40 3.65 -17.94 3.21
C ASP A 40 4.04 -19.18 2.39
N GLY A 41 4.76 -20.08 3.04
CA GLY A 41 5.52 -21.14 2.37
C GLY A 41 6.54 -20.55 1.39
N HIS A 42 6.40 -20.89 0.11
CA HIS A 42 7.31 -20.44 -0.96
C HIS A 42 6.88 -19.14 -1.65
N ARG A 43 5.84 -18.46 -1.14
CA ARG A 43 5.33 -17.22 -1.74
C ARG A 43 5.49 -16.05 -0.76
N ALA A 44 6.04 -14.94 -1.23
CA ALA A 44 6.12 -13.69 -0.49
C ALA A 44 4.99 -12.71 -0.85
N TYR A 45 4.53 -11.95 0.14
CA TYR A 45 3.53 -10.90 -0.01
C TYR A 45 3.95 -9.68 0.80
N MET A 46 3.54 -8.47 0.38
CA MET A 46 3.69 -7.30 1.25
C MET A 46 2.89 -7.54 2.53
N ARG A 47 3.45 -7.16 3.67
CA ARG A 47 2.75 -7.25 4.94
C ARG A 47 1.59 -6.27 4.96
N MET A 48 0.46 -6.74 5.48
CA MET A 48 -0.74 -5.94 5.67
C MET A 48 -0.96 -5.78 7.17
N ILE A 49 -1.14 -4.55 7.64
CA ILE A 49 -1.43 -4.18 9.03
C ILE A 49 -2.66 -3.28 9.04
N ASP A 50 -3.58 -3.49 9.98
CA ASP A 50 -4.77 -2.65 10.16
C ASP A 50 -5.57 -2.34 8.87
N GLY A 51 -5.61 -3.32 7.96
CA GLY A 51 -6.33 -3.20 6.68
C GLY A 51 -5.60 -2.44 5.57
N HIS A 52 -4.30 -2.17 5.71
CA HIS A 52 -3.47 -1.57 4.66
C HIS A 52 -2.05 -2.13 4.61
N CYS A 53 -1.35 -1.90 3.50
CA CYS A 53 0.06 -2.27 3.34
C CYS A 53 0.92 -1.57 4.40
N VAL A 54 1.89 -2.30 4.98
CA VAL A 54 2.80 -1.79 6.03
C VAL A 54 3.61 -0.57 5.58
N ALA A 55 3.88 -0.45 4.28
CA ALA A 55 4.58 0.70 3.71
C ALA A 55 3.74 1.99 3.68
N LEU A 56 2.43 1.92 3.95
CA LEU A 56 1.58 3.10 3.98
C LEU A 56 1.71 3.80 5.33
N ARG A 57 2.25 5.02 5.31
CA ARG A 57 2.26 5.93 6.45
C ARG A 57 0.98 6.76 6.44
N VAL A 58 0.19 6.61 7.51
CA VAL A 58 -1.02 7.39 7.76
C VAL A 58 -0.68 8.47 8.78
N GLN A 59 -0.66 9.74 8.37
CA GLN A 59 -0.32 10.88 9.23
C GLN A 59 -1.60 11.66 9.55
N GLY A 60 -2.37 11.17 10.52
CA GLY A 60 -3.71 11.70 10.86
C GLY A 60 -3.73 13.21 11.13
N ALA A 61 -2.82 13.70 11.96
CA ALA A 61 -2.69 15.13 12.30
C ALA A 61 -2.42 16.04 11.08
N ARG A 62 -1.82 15.51 10.01
CA ARG A 62 -1.53 16.25 8.78
C ARG A 62 -2.55 15.97 7.66
N GLY A 63 -3.42 14.98 7.84
CA GLY A 63 -4.31 14.52 6.77
C GLY A 63 -3.56 13.86 5.60
N GLU A 64 -2.34 13.37 5.82
CA GLU A 64 -1.45 12.88 4.76
C GLU A 64 -1.33 11.36 4.73
N LEU A 65 -1.22 10.81 3.52
CA LEU A 65 -1.07 9.38 3.25
C LEU A 65 0.10 9.16 2.31
N ARG A 66 1.20 8.56 2.78
CA ARG A 66 2.40 8.40 1.98
C ARG A 66 2.89 6.96 1.98
N CYS A 67 3.07 6.38 0.80
CA CYS A 67 3.82 5.14 0.67
C CYS A 67 5.32 5.42 0.88
N ASP A 68 5.90 4.88 1.95
CA ASP A 68 7.32 5.04 2.25
C ASP A 68 8.22 4.19 1.34
N ALA A 69 7.67 3.11 0.76
CA ALA A 69 8.36 2.23 -0.17
C ALA A 69 8.24 2.69 -1.62
N TYR A 70 7.73 3.90 -1.91
CA TYR A 70 7.32 4.32 -3.27
C TYR A 70 8.37 4.06 -4.36
N ALA A 71 9.64 4.33 -4.06
CA ALA A 71 10.76 4.13 -4.98
C ALA A 71 11.12 2.64 -5.22
N ILE A 72 10.91 1.79 -4.21
CA ILE A 72 11.27 0.37 -4.17
C ILE A 72 10.06 -0.57 -4.23
N ARG A 73 8.87 -0.03 -4.57
CA ARG A 73 7.62 -0.77 -4.71
C ARG A 73 7.75 -2.05 -5.57
N PRO A 74 7.01 -3.11 -5.25
CA PRO A 74 6.82 -4.23 -6.16
C PRO A 74 6.23 -3.79 -7.49
N ASP A 75 6.44 -4.58 -8.53
CA ASP A 75 6.02 -4.28 -9.90
C ASP A 75 4.51 -4.11 -10.01
N ILE A 76 3.70 -4.96 -9.36
CA ILE A 76 2.23 -4.81 -9.32
C ILE A 76 1.77 -3.43 -8.78
N CYS A 77 2.55 -2.82 -7.87
CA CYS A 77 2.27 -1.49 -7.35
C CYS A 77 2.75 -0.37 -8.28
N ARG A 78 3.74 -0.62 -9.15
CA ARG A 78 4.18 0.31 -10.21
C ARG A 78 3.24 0.29 -11.40
N ASP A 79 2.81 -0.91 -11.78
CA ASP A 79 1.91 -1.18 -12.90
C ASP A 79 0.54 -0.56 -12.71
N LEU A 80 0.14 -0.34 -11.45
CA LEU A 80 -1.04 0.46 -11.10
C LEU A 80 -0.82 1.95 -11.44
N ALA A 81 -0.85 2.26 -12.73
CA ALA A 81 -0.63 3.59 -13.26
C ALA A 81 -1.70 4.58 -12.77
N ARG A 82 -1.28 5.81 -12.47
CA ARG A 82 -2.20 6.86 -12.03
C ARG A 82 -3.26 7.11 -13.11
N SER A 83 -4.52 7.14 -12.69
CA SER A 83 -5.69 7.39 -13.56
C SER A 83 -5.98 6.29 -14.58
N SER A 84 -5.30 5.13 -14.52
CA SER A 84 -5.73 3.94 -15.27
C SER A 84 -7.06 3.41 -14.74
N ASP A 85 -7.71 2.54 -15.51
CA ASP A 85 -8.95 1.86 -15.07
C ASP A 85 -8.76 1.10 -13.76
N ALA A 86 -7.60 0.46 -13.57
CA ALA A 86 -7.27 -0.19 -12.31
C ALA A 86 -7.20 0.82 -11.15
N CYS A 87 -6.59 1.99 -11.36
CA CYS A 87 -6.55 3.05 -10.35
C CYS A 87 -7.95 3.60 -10.04
N LEU A 88 -8.80 3.75 -11.05
CA LEU A 88 -10.19 4.19 -10.90
C LEU A 88 -11.02 3.15 -10.14
N GLY A 89 -10.86 1.86 -10.45
CA GLY A 89 -11.53 0.77 -9.75
C GLY A 89 -11.13 0.68 -8.27
N GLU A 90 -9.84 0.82 -7.98
CA GLU A 90 -9.32 0.90 -6.60
C GLU A 90 -9.95 2.07 -5.83
N ARG A 91 -10.07 3.25 -6.45
CA ARG A 91 -10.72 4.41 -5.81
C ARG A 91 -12.22 4.22 -5.63
N ALA A 92 -12.91 3.69 -6.65
CA ALA A 92 -14.34 3.45 -6.60
C ALA A 92 -14.72 2.50 -5.47
N THR A 93 -13.88 1.50 -5.21
CA THR A 93 -14.17 0.45 -4.21
C THR A 93 -13.59 0.73 -2.83
N LYS A 94 -12.60 1.63 -2.71
CA LYS A 94 -11.82 1.78 -1.46
C LYS A 94 -11.62 3.20 -0.98
N SER A 95 -12.16 4.22 -1.65
CA SER A 95 -11.91 5.64 -1.30
C SER A 95 -12.27 6.04 0.13
N GLU A 96 -13.20 5.33 0.79
CA GLU A 96 -13.56 5.59 2.18
C GLU A 96 -12.51 5.08 3.19
N ARG A 97 -11.79 4.00 2.86
CA ARG A 97 -10.85 3.37 3.80
C ARG A 97 -9.70 4.31 4.20
N PRO A 98 -9.04 5.02 3.28
CA PRO A 98 -8.05 6.04 3.63
C PRO A 98 -8.61 7.17 4.51
N LEU A 99 -9.85 7.61 4.26
CA LEU A 99 -10.48 8.69 5.05
C LEU A 99 -10.76 8.26 6.49
N ILE A 100 -11.22 7.02 6.67
CA ILE A 100 -11.45 6.43 7.99
C ILE A 100 -10.11 6.28 8.73
N ALA A 101 -9.08 5.78 8.05
CA ALA A 101 -7.75 5.63 8.64
C ALA A 101 -7.17 6.96 9.11
N LEU A 102 -7.27 8.02 8.28
CA LEU A 102 -6.85 9.37 8.66
C LEU A 102 -7.60 9.90 9.89
N ARG A 103 -8.93 9.72 9.94
CA ARG A 103 -9.74 10.14 11.10
C ARG A 103 -9.34 9.39 12.37
N ARG A 104 -9.13 8.08 12.28
CA ARG A 104 -8.69 7.27 13.43
C ARG A 104 -7.32 7.71 13.94
N ALA A 105 -6.36 7.91 13.04
CA ALA A 105 -5.01 8.35 13.37
C ALA A 105 -4.94 9.80 13.90
N ALA A 106 -5.98 10.61 13.71
CA ALA A 106 -6.05 11.97 14.25
C ALA A 106 -6.60 12.01 15.69
N LEU A 107 -7.16 10.89 16.18
CA LEU A 107 -7.75 10.76 17.53
C LEU A 107 -6.80 10.06 18.51
N THR A 108 -5.68 9.52 18.02
CA THR A 108 -4.59 8.89 18.77
C THR A 108 -3.41 9.83 18.93
#